data_AF-A0A1X6WRY4-F1
#
_entry.id   AF-A0A1X6WRY4-F1
#
_cell.length_a   1.000
_cell.length_b   1.000
_cell.length_c   1.000
_cell.angle_alpha   90.00
_cell.angle_beta   90.00
_cell.angle_gamma   90.00
#
_symmetry.space_group_name_H-M   'P 1'
#
loop_
_entity.id
_entity.type
_entity.pdbx_description
1 polymer ?
#
loop_
_entity_poly.entity_id
_entity_poly.type
_entity_poly.pdbx_seq_one_letter_code
_entity_poly.pdbx_strand_id
1 'polypeptide(L)'
;MKYTRPLQREEIKNEFSIGSHPATIKKVKNMFSKNTGAPMFRMLVTGENEEEATHYLVFGNSYTESNVNFLLASIEDNGVDIPDIDFGFNPETLNFLKGKAVYIEIKETEYNGSKQNSIDKFLNLKEFEESDTSTEDSSVYDGWED
;
A
#
# COMPACT_ATOMS: atom_id res chain seq x y z
N MET A 1 45.37 1.73 -1.36
CA MET A 1 44.25 1.37 -0.46
C MET A 1 44.13 -0.14 -0.40
N LYS A 2 43.98 -0.75 0.79
CA LYS A 2 43.80 -2.20 0.90
C LYS A 2 42.32 -2.54 0.77
N TYR A 3 42.01 -3.46 -0.13
CA TYR A 3 40.64 -3.94 -0.37
C TYR A 3 40.15 -4.79 0.82
N THR A 4 38.98 -4.45 1.35
CA THR A 4 38.24 -5.24 2.35
C THR A 4 36.98 -5.79 1.70
N ARG A 5 36.72 -7.09 1.89
CA ARG A 5 35.53 -7.76 1.32
C ARG A 5 34.28 -7.21 2.01
N PRO A 6 33.34 -6.57 1.30
CA PRO A 6 32.10 -6.10 1.92
C PRO A 6 31.29 -7.32 2.39
N LEU A 7 30.94 -7.35 3.68
CA LEU A 7 30.24 -8.47 4.33
C LEU A 7 28.71 -8.34 4.23
N GLN A 8 28.21 -7.14 3.97
CA GLN A 8 26.79 -6.87 3.78
C GLN A 8 26.65 -5.64 2.88
N ARG A 9 25.76 -5.73 1.88
CA ARG A 9 25.26 -4.56 1.16
C ARG A 9 24.07 -4.09 1.98
N GLU A 10 24.14 -2.89 2.56
CA GLU A 10 22.93 -2.28 3.14
C GLU A 10 21.95 -2.12 1.98
N GLU A 11 20.85 -2.87 2.01
CA GLU A 11 19.71 -2.62 1.14
C GLU A 11 19.10 -1.31 1.63
N ILE A 12 19.50 -0.20 1.01
CA ILE A 12 18.80 1.07 1.18
C ILE A 12 17.41 0.83 0.59
N LYS A 13 16.44 0.58 1.46
CA LYS A 13 15.04 0.55 1.07
C LYS A 13 14.57 1.99 1.01
N ASN A 14 14.11 2.40 -0.16
CA ASN A 14 13.34 3.63 -0.26
C ASN A 14 12.00 3.37 0.44
N GLU A 15 11.68 4.22 1.41
CA GLU A 15 10.40 4.18 2.11
C GLU A 15 9.46 5.21 1.47
N PHE A 16 8.17 4.91 1.43
CA PHE A 16 7.18 5.88 1.00
C PHE A 16 7.14 7.08 1.96
N SER A 17 6.95 8.27 1.41
CA SER A 17 6.54 9.43 2.22
C SER A 17 5.10 9.27 2.71
N ILE A 18 4.76 9.98 3.77
CA ILE A 18 3.37 10.05 4.27
C ILE A 18 2.50 10.69 3.19
N GLY A 19 1.32 10.14 2.96
CA GLY A 19 0.37 10.60 1.94
C GLY A 19 -0.12 9.49 1.03
N SER A 20 -0.81 9.88 -0.03
CA SER A 20 -1.36 8.96 -1.02
C SER A 20 -0.40 8.76 -2.18
N HIS A 21 -0.26 7.52 -2.64
CA HIS A 21 0.67 7.16 -3.70
C HIS A 21 0.08 6.16 -4.68
N PRO A 22 0.38 6.28 -5.99
CA PRO A 22 0.22 5.16 -6.92
C PRO A 22 1.28 4.10 -6.62
N ALA A 23 0.90 2.83 -6.69
CA ALA A 23 1.80 1.72 -6.40
C ALA A 23 1.41 0.44 -7.14
N THR A 24 2.31 -0.54 -7.13
CA THR A 24 2.11 -1.86 -7.74
C THR A 24 2.36 -2.98 -6.74
N ILE A 25 1.48 -3.98 -6.70
CA ILE A 25 1.64 -5.18 -5.86
C ILE A 25 2.68 -6.11 -6.50
N LYS A 26 3.95 -5.93 -6.16
CA LYS A 26 5.08 -6.70 -6.73
C LYS A 26 5.03 -8.17 -6.36
N LYS A 27 4.68 -8.51 -5.11
CA LYS A 27 4.63 -9.91 -4.63
C LYS A 27 3.49 -10.11 -3.63
N VAL A 28 2.83 -11.25 -3.72
CA VAL A 28 1.85 -11.71 -2.73
C VAL A 28 2.28 -13.09 -2.25
N LYS A 29 2.24 -13.31 -0.93
CA LYS A 29 2.51 -14.61 -0.30
C LYS A 29 1.39 -14.96 0.67
N ASN A 30 0.95 -16.20 0.65
CA ASN A 30 0.10 -16.74 1.69
C ASN A 30 0.93 -17.06 2.94
N MET A 31 0.38 -16.73 4.10
CA MET A 31 0.94 -17.09 5.38
C MET A 31 -0.16 -17.10 6.45
N PHE A 32 0.21 -17.42 7.67
CA PHE A 32 -0.68 -17.36 8.83
C PHE A 32 -0.12 -16.37 9.85
N SER A 33 -1.01 -15.62 10.49
CA SER A 33 -0.65 -14.71 11.57
C SER A 33 -0.01 -15.48 12.72
N LYS A 34 1.16 -15.03 13.18
CA LYS A 34 1.85 -15.66 14.30
C LYS A 34 1.10 -15.55 15.62
N ASN A 35 0.31 -14.48 15.79
CA ASN A 35 -0.39 -14.19 17.05
C ASN A 35 -1.77 -14.84 17.11
N THR A 36 -2.50 -14.84 15.98
CA THR A 36 -3.90 -15.26 15.94
C THR A 36 -4.12 -16.57 15.18
N GLY A 37 -3.14 -17.06 14.42
CA GLY A 37 -3.30 -18.20 13.52
C GLY A 37 -4.19 -17.91 12.30
N ALA A 38 -4.69 -16.68 12.14
CA ALA A 38 -5.58 -16.31 11.05
C ALA A 38 -4.87 -16.38 9.69
N PRO A 39 -5.54 -16.88 8.64
CA PRO A 39 -4.99 -16.87 7.28
C PRO A 39 -4.80 -15.44 6.78
N MET A 40 -3.66 -15.16 6.12
CA MET A 40 -3.34 -13.81 5.67
C MET A 40 -2.50 -13.80 4.39
N PHE A 41 -2.63 -12.73 3.62
CA PHE A 41 -1.72 -12.40 2.54
C PHE A 41 -0.73 -11.33 2.98
N ARG A 42 0.56 -11.62 2.76
CA ARG A 42 1.63 -10.63 2.83
C ARG A 42 1.88 -10.10 1.43
N MET A 43 1.65 -8.81 1.26
CA MET A 43 1.83 -8.10 0.00
C MET A 43 3.06 -7.19 0.10
N LEU A 44 3.94 -7.27 -0.89
CA LEU A 44 4.99 -6.30 -1.13
C LEU A 44 4.49 -5.35 -2.21
N VAL A 45 4.36 -4.09 -1.85
CA VAL A 45 3.87 -3.01 -2.70
C VAL A 45 5.04 -2.09 -3.02
N THR A 46 5.15 -1.66 -4.27
CA THR A 46 6.24 -0.81 -4.73
C THR A 46 5.75 0.44 -5.45
N GLY A 47 6.33 1.59 -5.11
CA GLY A 47 6.05 2.88 -5.72
C GLY A 47 6.85 3.12 -6.99
N GLU A 48 6.65 4.28 -7.62
CA GLU A 48 7.33 4.67 -8.85
C GLU A 48 8.81 4.99 -8.66
N ASN A 49 9.24 5.43 -7.47
CA ASN A 49 10.64 5.73 -7.15
C ASN A 49 11.33 4.57 -6.39
N GLU A 50 10.91 3.34 -6.69
CA GLU A 50 11.42 2.11 -6.07
C GLU A 50 11.16 2.04 -4.55
N GLU A 51 10.20 2.82 -4.02
CA GLU A 51 9.76 2.70 -2.64
C GLU A 51 9.16 1.31 -2.39
N GLU A 52 9.42 0.70 -1.23
CA GLU A 52 8.84 -0.60 -0.89
C GLU A 52 8.11 -0.56 0.46
N ALA A 53 6.86 -1.02 0.48
CA ALA A 53 6.08 -1.19 1.71
C ALA A 53 5.48 -2.60 1.76
N THR A 54 5.34 -3.13 2.98
CA THR A 54 4.67 -4.42 3.21
C THR A 54 3.29 -4.19 3.82
N HIS A 55 2.25 -4.76 3.21
CA HIS A 55 0.91 -4.78 3.77
C HIS A 55 0.46 -6.21 4.10
N TYR A 56 -0.39 -6.34 5.12
CA TYR A 56 -0.89 -7.62 5.61
C TYR A 56 -2.41 -7.64 5.57
N LEU A 57 -2.97 -8.48 4.70
CA LEU A 57 -4.40 -8.66 4.56
C LEU A 57 -4.83 -9.92 5.34
N VAL A 58 -5.56 -9.77 6.45
CA VAL A 58 -5.85 -10.86 7.39
C VAL A 58 -7.29 -11.34 7.26
N PHE A 59 -7.52 -12.49 6.65
CA PHE A 59 -8.87 -12.99 6.39
C PHE A 59 -9.61 -13.44 7.67
N GLY A 60 -10.94 -13.46 7.59
CA GLY A 60 -11.82 -13.91 8.69
C GLY A 60 -12.28 -12.80 9.64
N ASN A 61 -12.19 -11.53 9.24
CA ASN A 61 -12.77 -10.39 9.95
C ASN A 61 -13.42 -9.41 8.96
N SER A 62 -14.48 -8.72 9.41
CA SER A 62 -15.26 -7.78 8.57
C SER A 62 -14.45 -6.57 8.10
N TYR A 63 -13.42 -6.19 8.84
CA TYR A 63 -12.50 -5.13 8.44
C TYR A 63 -11.75 -5.48 7.16
N THR A 64 -11.35 -6.75 7.02
CA THR A 64 -10.63 -7.23 5.84
C THR A 64 -11.54 -7.36 4.63
N GLU A 65 -12.80 -7.74 4.81
CA GLU A 65 -13.78 -7.74 3.73
C GLU A 65 -13.94 -6.33 3.14
N SER A 66 -14.00 -5.30 3.99
CA SER A 66 -13.99 -3.91 3.54
C SER A 66 -12.71 -3.55 2.80
N ASN A 67 -11.53 -3.87 3.35
CA ASN A 67 -10.25 -3.57 2.69
C ASN A 67 -10.06 -4.30 1.36
N VAL A 68 -10.59 -5.52 1.22
CA VAL A 68 -10.61 -6.25 -0.06
C VAL A 68 -11.43 -5.48 -1.08
N ASN A 69 -12.61 -4.97 -0.72
CA ASN A 69 -13.44 -4.20 -1.65
C ASN A 69 -12.74 -2.92 -2.13
N PHE A 70 -12.09 -2.18 -1.23
CA PHE A 70 -11.31 -0.99 -1.62
C PHE A 70 -10.10 -1.35 -2.48
N LEU A 71 -9.42 -2.46 -2.17
CA LEU A 71 -8.33 -2.98 -2.99
C LEU A 71 -8.81 -3.34 -4.41
N LEU A 72 -9.95 -4.02 -4.53
CA LEU A 72 -10.53 -4.37 -5.83
C LEU A 72 -10.98 -3.13 -6.61
N ALA A 73 -11.65 -2.18 -5.96
CA ALA A 73 -12.03 -0.91 -6.56
C ALA A 73 -10.79 -0.15 -7.09
N SER A 74 -9.71 -0.13 -6.31
CA SER A 74 -8.44 0.47 -6.72
C SER A 74 -7.86 -0.18 -7.99
N ILE A 75 -7.97 -1.51 -8.11
CA ILE A 75 -7.52 -2.27 -9.28
C ILE A 75 -8.42 -1.99 -10.49
N GLU A 76 -9.73 -1.94 -10.28
CA GLU A 76 -10.74 -1.61 -11.29
C GLU A 76 -10.54 -0.20 -11.85
N ASP A 77 -10.32 0.77 -10.97
CA ASP A 77 -10.03 2.17 -11.32
C ASP A 77 -8.73 2.32 -12.11
N ASN A 78 -7.79 1.38 -11.98
CA ASN A 78 -6.58 1.28 -12.79
C ASN A 78 -6.82 0.58 -14.15
N GLY A 79 -8.09 0.36 -14.53
CA GLY A 79 -8.49 -0.17 -15.83
C GLY A 79 -8.40 -1.69 -15.96
N VAL A 80 -8.44 -2.43 -14.85
CA VAL A 80 -8.40 -3.90 -14.85
C VAL A 80 -9.79 -4.45 -14.54
N ASP A 81 -10.34 -5.24 -15.46
CA ASP A 81 -11.60 -5.94 -15.22
C ASP A 81 -11.49 -6.92 -14.04
N ILE A 82 -12.46 -6.84 -13.13
CA ILE A 82 -12.55 -7.74 -11.97
C ILE A 82 -13.22 -9.05 -12.40
N PRO A 83 -12.53 -10.20 -12.29
CA PRO A 83 -13.11 -11.48 -12.67
C PRO A 83 -14.19 -11.91 -11.66
N ASP A 84 -15.15 -12.71 -12.14
CA ASP A 84 -16.18 -13.33 -11.30
C ASP A 84 -15.60 -14.55 -10.57
N ILE A 85 -14.85 -14.29 -9.49
CA ILE A 85 -14.26 -15.29 -8.60
C ILE A 85 -14.60 -14.97 -7.15
N ASP A 86 -14.49 -15.97 -6.28
CA ASP A 86 -14.62 -15.77 -4.84
C ASP A 86 -13.33 -15.13 -4.27
N PHE A 87 -13.40 -13.87 -3.87
CA PHE A 87 -12.25 -13.12 -3.33
C PHE A 87 -12.01 -13.44 -1.86
N GLY A 88 -11.41 -14.61 -1.61
CA GLY A 88 -11.04 -15.09 -0.28
C GLY A 88 -9.57 -15.47 -0.14
N PHE A 89 -9.26 -16.20 0.95
CA PHE A 89 -7.94 -16.82 1.14
C PHE A 89 -7.78 -18.05 0.24
N ASN A 90 -7.53 -17.82 -1.05
CA ASN A 90 -7.34 -18.87 -2.03
C ASN A 90 -6.23 -18.51 -3.04
N PRO A 91 -5.72 -19.48 -3.82
CA PRO A 91 -4.67 -19.23 -4.80
C PRO A 91 -5.08 -18.30 -5.95
N GLU A 92 -6.37 -18.25 -6.29
CA GLU A 92 -6.90 -17.44 -7.40
C GLU A 92 -6.80 -15.95 -7.06
N THR A 93 -7.28 -15.55 -5.88
CA THR A 93 -7.11 -14.19 -5.35
C THR A 93 -5.63 -13.82 -5.28
N LEU A 94 -4.78 -14.71 -4.77
CA LEU A 94 -3.34 -14.44 -4.66
C LEU A 94 -2.70 -14.15 -6.02
N ASN A 95 -3.03 -14.95 -7.03
CA ASN A 95 -2.51 -14.78 -8.38
C ASN A 95 -3.09 -13.54 -9.05
N PHE A 96 -4.37 -13.25 -8.84
CA PHE A 96 -5.02 -12.06 -9.37
C PHE A 96 -4.37 -10.78 -8.86
N LEU A 97 -4.12 -10.68 -7.55
CA LEU A 97 -3.54 -9.48 -6.94
C LEU A 97 -2.09 -9.20 -7.37
N LYS A 98 -1.35 -10.22 -7.81
CA LYS A 98 0.06 -10.07 -8.16
C LYS A 98 0.22 -9.25 -9.44
N GLY A 99 1.02 -8.18 -9.34
CA GLY A 99 1.35 -7.29 -10.44
C GLY A 99 0.27 -6.25 -10.74
N LYS A 100 -0.73 -6.09 -9.87
CA LYS A 100 -1.80 -5.10 -10.05
C LYS A 100 -1.39 -3.72 -9.55
N ALA A 101 -1.79 -2.70 -10.29
CA ALA A 101 -1.67 -1.31 -9.90
C ALA A 101 -2.79 -0.96 -8.91
N VAL A 102 -2.45 -0.14 -7.92
CA VAL A 102 -3.31 0.24 -6.79
C VAL A 102 -2.92 1.62 -6.29
N TYR A 103 -3.85 2.28 -5.61
CA TYR A 103 -3.64 3.50 -4.83
C TYR A 103 -3.59 3.15 -3.34
N ILE A 104 -2.59 3.68 -2.65
CA ILE A 104 -2.35 3.41 -1.23
C ILE A 104 -2.26 4.71 -0.43
N GLU A 105 -2.71 4.68 0.82
CA GLU A 105 -2.45 5.74 1.80
C GLU A 105 -1.36 5.28 2.78
N ILE A 106 -0.33 6.09 2.94
CA ILE A 106 0.78 5.86 3.86
C ILE A 106 0.63 6.78 5.08
N LYS A 107 0.70 6.18 6.27
CA LYS A 107 0.72 6.91 7.54
C LYS A 107 1.94 6.54 8.38
N GLU A 108 2.32 7.47 9.26
CA GLU A 108 3.30 7.20 10.30
C GLU A 108 2.67 6.26 11.34
N THR A 109 3.28 5.09 11.55
CA THR A 109 2.86 4.11 12.54
C THR A 109 4.01 3.85 13.51
N GLU A 110 3.71 3.67 14.79
CA GLU A 110 4.72 3.27 15.77
C GLU A 110 4.75 1.75 15.88
N TYR A 111 5.88 1.15 15.54
CA TYR A 111 6.10 -0.29 15.71
C TYR A 111 7.34 -0.53 16.55
N ASN A 112 7.16 -1.20 17.68
CA ASN A 112 8.24 -1.54 18.61
C ASN A 112 9.07 -0.32 19.07
N GLY A 113 8.41 0.82 19.29
CA GLY A 113 9.02 2.08 19.70
C GLY A 113 9.74 2.86 18.59
N SER A 114 9.66 2.41 17.33
CA SER A 114 10.17 3.13 16.17
C SER A 114 9.03 3.60 15.28
N LYS A 115 9.05 4.87 14.91
CA LYS A 115 8.16 5.43 13.89
C LYS A 115 8.58 4.90 12.53
N GLN A 116 7.63 4.29 11.81
CA GLN A 116 7.82 3.78 10.47
C GLN A 116 6.62 4.13 9.60
N ASN A 117 6.87 4.43 8.33
CA ASN A 117 5.82 4.69 7.37
C ASN A 117 5.24 3.35 6.90
N SER A 118 3.92 3.20 6.96
CA SER A 118 3.24 1.95 6.62
C SER A 118 1.93 2.21 5.88
N ILE A 119 1.54 1.24 5.08
CA ILE A 119 0.27 1.27 4.35
C ILE A 119 -0.87 1.15 5.36
N ASP A 120 -1.65 2.23 5.47
CA ASP A 120 -2.84 2.30 6.32
C ASP A 120 -4.04 1.64 5.62
N LYS A 121 -4.34 2.08 4.40
CA LYS A 121 -5.46 1.58 3.59
C LYS A 121 -5.20 1.66 2.09
N PHE A 122 -6.02 0.94 1.33
CA PHE A 122 -6.14 1.10 -0.14
C PHE A 122 -7.21 2.15 -0.44
N LEU A 123 -6.99 2.91 -1.51
CA LEU A 123 -7.87 3.99 -1.95
C LEU A 123 -8.49 3.64 -3.30
N ASN A 124 -9.72 4.08 -3.52
CA ASN A 124 -10.25 4.23 -4.89
C ASN A 124 -9.71 5.52 -5.53
N LEU A 125 -9.93 5.69 -6.83
CA LEU A 125 -9.46 6.86 -7.57
C LEU A 125 -9.98 8.17 -6.98
N LYS A 126 -11.25 8.21 -6.58
CA LYS A 126 -11.84 9.42 -6.01
C LYS A 126 -11.14 9.84 -4.72
N GLU A 127 -10.92 8.91 -3.78
CA GLU A 127 -10.19 9.18 -2.54
C GLU A 127 -8.74 9.59 -2.80
N PHE A 128 -8.11 8.99 -3.82
CA PHE A 128 -6.76 9.35 -4.23
C PHE A 128 -6.71 10.82 -4.74
N GLU A 129 -7.61 11.22 -5.63
CA GLU A 129 -7.69 12.59 -6.15
C GLU A 129 -8.08 13.62 -5.07
N GLU A 130 -9.02 13.29 -4.18
CA GLU A 130 -9.43 14.17 -3.07
C GLU A 130 -8.28 14.42 -2.08
N SER A 131 -7.42 13.42 -1.87
CA SER A 131 -6.26 13.55 -1.00
C SER A 131 -5.15 14.43 -1.58
N ASP A 132 -4.98 14.41 -2.91
CA ASP A 132 -4.01 15.25 -3.62
C ASP A 132 -4.44 16.73 -3.59
N THR A 133 -5.73 16.96 -3.84
CA THR A 133 -6.36 18.29 -3.89
C THR A 133 -6.31 19.04 -2.56
N SER A 134 -6.25 18.33 -1.43
CA SER A 134 -6.17 18.93 -0.10
C SER A 134 -4.80 19.57 0.21
N THR A 135 -3.80 19.37 -0.65
CA THR A 135 -2.44 19.90 -0.48
C THR A 135 -2.20 21.21 -1.26
N GLU A 136 -3.11 21.60 -2.16
CA GLU A 136 -2.94 22.77 -3.04
C GLU A 136 -3.87 23.97 -2.72
N ASP A 137 -4.69 23.92 -1.66
CA ASP A 137 -5.57 25.05 -1.28
C ASP A 137 -5.08 25.79 -0.02
N SER A 138 -3.94 26.47 -0.14
CA SER A 138 -3.52 27.51 0.83
C SER A 138 -2.82 28.70 0.18
N SER A 139 -3.20 29.05 -1.05
CA SER A 139 -2.70 30.28 -1.68
C SER A 139 -3.64 30.93 -2.69
N VAL A 140 -4.82 31.42 -2.27
CA VAL A 140 -5.58 32.46 -3.01
C VAL A 140 -6.37 33.33 -2.00
N TYR A 141 -5.77 34.43 -1.51
CA TYR A 141 -6.01 35.85 -1.86
C TYR A 141 -6.99 36.58 -0.91
N ASP A 142 -6.57 37.71 -0.34
CA ASP A 142 -7.24 38.98 -0.65
C ASP A 142 -6.29 40.16 -0.40
N GLY A 143 -6.14 41.01 -1.42
CA GLY A 143 -5.43 42.27 -1.34
C GLY A 143 -6.40 43.43 -1.13
N TRP A 144 -5.84 44.55 -0.64
CA TRP A 144 -6.38 45.91 -0.57
C TRP A 144 -7.38 46.23 0.55
N GLU A 145 -6.97 47.15 1.43
CA GLU A 145 -7.65 48.44 1.56
C GLU A 145 -6.67 49.50 2.08
N ASP A 146 -6.87 50.72 1.58
CA ASP A 146 -6.09 51.98 1.62
C ASP A 146 -5.36 52.36 2.93
#